data_AF-A0A1V4J466-F1
#
_entry.id   AF-A0A1V4J466-F1
#
_cell.length_a   1.000
_cell.length_b   1.000
_cell.length_c   1.000
_cell.angle_alpha   90.00
_cell.angle_beta   90.00
_cell.angle_gamma   90.00
#
_symmetry.space_group_name_H-M   'P 1'
#
loop_
_entity.id
_entity.type
_entity.pdbx_description
1 polymer ?
#
loop_
_entity_poly.entity_id
_entity_poly.type
_entity_poly.pdbx_seq_one_letter_code
_entity_poly.pdbx_strand_id
1 'polypeptide(L)'
;MGVKSLSVLRLGVLLLATASGDAEAPPSCEGVRKVFQLRQLGPLRGIPESPRAGADLQVCTSEKLTCCTKKMEERYQTAAKQDIQQVLQTSSATLKFLISRNAAAFQGLRNKLDKTTAAKNYVVDTTDSALRARG
;
A
#
# COMPACT_ATOMS: atom_id res chain seq x y z
N MET A 1 3.81 30.95 -68.12
CA MET A 1 3.49 29.53 -67.79
C MET A 1 4.80 28.80 -67.56
N GLY A 2 5.05 28.25 -66.37
CA GLY A 2 6.31 27.55 -66.10
C GLY A 2 6.73 27.51 -64.63
N VAL A 3 5.79 27.12 -63.75
CA VAL A 3 6.02 26.81 -62.33
C VAL A 3 6.82 25.51 -62.18
N LYS A 4 8.16 25.53 -62.33
CA LYS A 4 9.01 24.34 -62.06
C LYS A 4 10.45 24.71 -61.67
N SER A 5 10.66 25.51 -60.62
CA SER A 5 12.03 25.72 -60.11
C SER A 5 12.14 26.07 -58.63
N LEU A 6 11.19 25.60 -57.79
CA LEU A 6 11.31 25.73 -56.33
C LEU A 6 11.22 24.38 -55.57
N SER A 7 10.90 23.27 -56.26
CA SER A 7 10.76 21.96 -55.61
C SER A 7 12.06 21.18 -55.42
N VAL A 8 13.20 21.67 -55.93
CA VAL A 8 14.49 20.97 -55.80
C VAL A 8 15.22 21.36 -54.50
N LEU A 9 14.84 22.46 -53.85
CA LEU A 9 15.48 22.93 -52.61
C LEU A 9 14.85 22.37 -51.32
N ARG A 10 14.18 21.21 -51.39
CA ARG A 10 13.66 20.48 -50.22
C ARG A 10 14.07 19.01 -50.16
N LEU A 11 14.99 18.57 -51.02
CA LEU A 11 15.55 17.22 -50.99
C LEU A 11 17.09 17.29 -50.96
N GLY A 12 17.65 17.99 -49.97
CA GLY A 12 19.09 18.23 -49.88
C GLY A 12 19.63 18.38 -48.47
N VAL A 13 18.88 17.98 -47.45
CA VAL A 13 19.37 17.84 -46.07
C VAL A 13 18.84 16.53 -45.53
N LEU A 14 19.44 15.43 -45.98
CA LEU A 14 19.22 14.11 -45.40
C LEU A 14 20.54 13.34 -45.35
N LEU A 15 21.55 13.94 -44.72
CA LEU A 15 22.72 13.21 -44.25
C LEU A 15 23.23 13.85 -42.97
N LEU A 16 23.53 12.98 -42.00
CA LEU A 16 24.10 13.22 -40.67
C LEU A 16 23.06 13.37 -39.54
N ALA A 17 22.19 12.37 -39.40
CA ALA A 17 21.89 11.87 -38.05
C ALA A 17 22.91 10.77 -37.78
N THR A 18 23.96 11.15 -37.07
CA THR A 18 24.94 10.24 -36.47
C THR A 18 24.21 9.05 -35.85
N ALA A 19 24.67 7.84 -36.16
CA ALA A 19 24.39 6.70 -35.32
C ALA A 19 24.86 7.06 -33.90
N SER A 20 23.91 7.47 -33.04
CA SER A 20 24.07 7.28 -31.62
C SER A 20 24.05 5.77 -31.46
N GLY A 21 25.23 5.16 -31.58
CA GLY A 21 25.48 3.93 -30.86
C GLY A 21 25.23 4.29 -29.41
N ASP A 22 24.01 4.03 -28.95
CA ASP A 22 23.73 3.89 -27.54
C ASP A 22 24.60 2.71 -27.14
N ALA A 23 25.82 3.01 -26.70
CA ALA A 23 26.60 2.06 -25.92
C ALA A 23 25.78 1.89 -24.64
N GLU A 24 24.76 1.04 -24.73
CA GLU A 24 23.83 0.74 -23.64
C GLU A 24 24.71 0.43 -22.44
N ALA A 25 24.63 1.29 -21.42
CA ALA A 25 25.42 1.12 -20.23
C ALA A 25 25.20 -0.31 -19.75
N PRO A 26 26.27 -1.07 -19.43
CA PRO A 26 26.13 -2.48 -19.11
C PRO A 26 25.09 -2.63 -18.00
N PRO A 27 24.18 -3.61 -18.14
CA PRO A 27 23.06 -3.74 -17.21
C PRO A 27 23.61 -3.87 -15.79
N SER A 28 23.20 -2.96 -14.89
CA SER A 28 23.75 -2.82 -13.54
C SER A 28 22.68 -2.99 -12.46
N CYS A 29 23.09 -3.45 -11.29
CA CYS A 29 22.21 -3.68 -10.15
C CYS A 29 22.27 -2.55 -9.09
N GLU A 30 22.81 -1.38 -9.44
CA GLU A 30 23.01 -0.27 -8.49
C GLU A 30 21.69 0.23 -7.90
N GLY A 31 20.62 0.34 -8.70
CA GLY A 31 19.30 0.74 -8.22
C GLY A 31 18.75 -0.24 -7.16
N VAL A 32 18.89 -1.53 -7.41
CA VAL A 32 18.49 -2.59 -6.46
C VAL A 32 19.34 -2.53 -5.19
N ARG A 33 20.64 -2.22 -5.30
CA ARG A 33 21.54 -2.01 -4.16
C ARG A 33 21.07 -0.88 -3.26
N LYS A 34 20.68 0.26 -3.84
CA LYS A 34 20.16 1.42 -3.09
C LYS A 34 18.86 1.08 -2.35
N VAL A 35 17.93 0.39 -3.02
CA VAL A 35 16.66 -0.02 -2.38
C VAL A 35 16.91 -1.01 -1.24
N PHE A 36 17.78 -1.99 -1.44
CA PHE A 36 18.10 -2.97 -0.39
C PHE A 36 18.74 -2.32 0.85
N GLN A 37 19.59 -1.31 0.64
CA GLN A 37 20.16 -0.50 1.71
C GLN A 37 19.10 0.33 2.44
N LEU A 38 18.26 1.06 1.69
CA LEU A 38 17.20 1.90 2.24
C LEU A 38 16.23 1.09 3.10
N ARG A 39 15.90 -0.13 2.64
CA ARG A 39 15.02 -1.07 3.34
C ARG A 39 15.73 -1.84 4.45
N GLN A 40 17.04 -1.63 4.64
CA GLN A 40 17.85 -2.24 5.70
C GLN A 40 17.73 -3.76 5.76
N LEU A 41 17.66 -4.40 4.59
CA LEU A 41 17.36 -5.83 4.48
C LEU A 41 18.57 -6.73 4.70
N GLY A 42 19.75 -6.14 4.85
CA GLY A 42 20.98 -6.84 5.21
C GLY A 42 22.24 -6.23 4.60
N PRO A 43 23.36 -6.97 4.64
CA PRO A 43 24.65 -6.51 4.11
C PRO A 43 24.64 -6.36 2.58
N LEU A 44 25.22 -5.26 2.07
CA LEU A 44 25.28 -4.99 0.63
C LEU A 44 26.24 -5.91 -0.15
N ARG A 45 27.17 -6.58 0.54
CA ARG A 45 28.13 -7.51 -0.10
C ARG A 45 27.46 -8.70 -0.79
N GLY A 46 26.20 -9.01 -0.46
CA GLY A 46 25.44 -10.10 -1.09
C GLY A 46 24.68 -9.71 -2.36
N ILE A 47 24.87 -8.49 -2.86
CA ILE A 47 24.14 -7.93 -4.00
C ILE A 47 25.03 -8.02 -5.24
N PRO A 48 24.57 -8.67 -6.32
CA PRO A 48 25.35 -8.79 -7.55
C PRO A 48 25.58 -7.41 -8.17
N GLU A 49 26.67 -7.25 -8.92
CA GLU A 49 26.99 -5.98 -9.59
C GLU A 49 26.25 -5.83 -10.93
N SER A 50 26.05 -6.95 -11.62
CA SER A 50 25.30 -7.07 -12.87
C SER A 50 24.22 -8.16 -12.78
N PRO A 51 23.16 -8.10 -13.62
CA PRO A 51 22.10 -9.10 -13.60
C PRO A 51 22.58 -10.52 -13.90
N ARG A 52 22.00 -11.48 -13.18
CA ARG A 52 22.27 -12.93 -13.30
C ARG A 52 21.03 -13.71 -13.70
N ALA A 53 21.17 -14.96 -14.11
CA ALA A 53 20.03 -15.86 -14.29
C ALA A 53 19.29 -16.09 -12.95
N GLY A 54 17.96 -16.10 -12.97
CA GLY A 54 17.11 -16.17 -11.77
C GLY A 54 16.49 -17.53 -11.46
N ALA A 55 17.01 -18.64 -12.02
CA ALA A 55 16.41 -19.96 -11.88
C ALA A 55 16.37 -20.52 -10.44
N ASP A 56 17.10 -19.89 -9.51
CA ASP A 56 17.15 -20.23 -8.08
C ASP A 56 16.09 -19.52 -7.22
N LEU A 57 15.33 -18.59 -7.81
CA LEU A 57 14.30 -17.82 -7.13
C LEU A 57 12.98 -18.60 -7.06
N GLN A 58 12.29 -18.49 -5.93
CA GLN A 58 11.07 -19.26 -5.65
C GLN A 58 9.78 -18.45 -5.84
N VAL A 59 9.82 -17.15 -5.54
CA VAL A 59 8.65 -16.26 -5.57
C VAL A 59 8.72 -15.31 -6.75
N CYS A 60 9.89 -14.74 -7.01
CA CYS A 60 10.15 -13.88 -8.13
C CYS A 60 10.36 -14.73 -9.39
N THR A 61 9.31 -14.88 -10.19
CA THR A 61 9.41 -15.47 -11.53
C THR A 61 10.00 -14.47 -12.50
N SER A 62 11.23 -14.73 -12.97
CA SER A 62 11.87 -13.92 -14.03
C SER A 62 12.24 -14.83 -15.19
N GLU A 63 11.60 -14.63 -16.35
CA GLU A 63 11.98 -15.29 -17.61
C GLU A 63 13.31 -14.75 -18.17
N LYS A 64 13.85 -13.67 -17.58
CA LYS A 64 15.09 -12.97 -17.98
C LYS A 64 16.09 -12.89 -16.81
N LEU A 65 17.19 -12.16 -17.01
CA LEU A 65 18.17 -11.85 -15.97
C LEU A 65 17.55 -11.01 -14.83
N THR A 66 18.09 -11.16 -13.62
CA THR A 66 17.62 -10.54 -12.37
C THR A 66 18.80 -10.08 -11.51
N CYS A 67 18.56 -9.05 -10.70
CA CYS A 67 19.50 -8.57 -9.67
C CYS A 67 19.26 -9.21 -8.30
N CYS A 68 18.28 -10.11 -8.18
CA CYS A 68 17.98 -10.81 -6.94
C CYS A 68 18.76 -12.12 -6.87
N THR A 69 19.41 -12.36 -5.74
CA THR A 69 19.89 -13.68 -5.35
C THR A 69 18.84 -14.36 -4.49
N LYS A 70 18.85 -15.70 -4.38
CA LYS A 70 17.99 -16.41 -3.45
C LYS A 70 18.01 -15.83 -2.02
N LYS A 71 19.20 -15.46 -1.52
CA LYS A 71 19.35 -14.84 -0.19
C LYS A 71 18.68 -13.46 -0.10
N MET A 72 18.75 -12.67 -1.17
CA MET A 72 18.03 -11.38 -1.24
C MET A 72 16.52 -11.61 -1.19
N GLU A 73 16.03 -12.56 -1.97
CA GLU A 73 14.61 -12.92 -2.05
C GLU A 73 14.08 -13.37 -0.69
N GLU A 74 14.80 -14.25 0.02
CA GLU A 74 14.44 -14.69 1.38
C GLU A 74 14.33 -13.52 2.38
N ARG A 75 15.20 -12.52 2.26
CA ARG A 75 15.16 -11.30 3.09
C ARG A 75 13.95 -10.44 2.75
N TYR A 76 13.67 -10.23 1.47
CA TYR A 76 12.48 -9.51 1.03
C TYR A 76 11.19 -10.21 1.47
N GLN A 77 11.13 -11.54 1.36
CA GLN A 77 9.98 -12.32 1.82
C GLN A 77 9.75 -12.14 3.33
N THR A 78 10.81 -12.21 4.13
CA THR A 78 10.73 -12.02 5.58
C THR A 78 10.24 -10.60 5.92
N ALA A 79 10.82 -9.58 5.28
CA ALA A 79 10.41 -8.19 5.50
C ALA A 79 8.97 -7.93 5.06
N ALA A 80 8.56 -8.44 3.90
CA ALA A 80 7.19 -8.32 3.42
C ALA A 80 6.19 -8.99 4.38
N LYS A 81 6.53 -10.18 4.89
CA LYS A 81 5.71 -10.87 5.89
C LYS A 81 5.57 -10.04 7.17
N GLN A 82 6.67 -9.47 7.67
CA GLN A 82 6.67 -8.62 8.86
C GLN A 82 5.84 -7.34 8.64
N ASP A 83 6.01 -6.67 7.50
CA ASP A 83 5.24 -5.47 7.16
C ASP A 83 3.74 -5.75 7.13
N ILE A 84 3.33 -6.84 6.46
CA ILE A 84 1.92 -7.23 6.38
C ILE A 84 1.40 -7.59 7.77
N GLN A 85 2.15 -8.35 8.57
CA GLN A 85 1.77 -8.68 9.94
C GLN A 85 1.60 -7.41 10.78
N GLN A 86 2.51 -6.44 10.66
CA GLN A 86 2.44 -5.17 11.39
C GLN A 86 1.23 -4.34 10.97
N VAL A 87 0.96 -4.22 9.68
CA VAL A 87 -0.23 -3.51 9.17
C VAL A 87 -1.50 -4.19 9.67
N LEU A 88 -1.61 -5.52 9.54
CA LEU A 88 -2.77 -6.26 9.99
C LEU A 88 -3.01 -6.11 11.49
N GLN A 89 -1.96 -6.23 12.31
CA GLN A 89 -2.07 -6.10 13.77
C GLN A 89 -2.46 -4.68 14.17
N THR A 90 -1.81 -3.66 13.61
CA THR A 90 -2.04 -2.25 13.96
C THR A 90 -3.44 -1.79 13.57
N SER A 91 -3.86 -2.09 12.34
CA SER A 91 -5.19 -1.75 11.85
C SER A 91 -6.28 -2.50 12.63
N SER A 92 -6.06 -3.79 12.93
CA SER A 92 -7.01 -4.58 13.72
C SER A 92 -7.14 -4.08 15.15
N ALA A 93 -6.02 -3.72 15.81
CA ALA A 93 -6.04 -3.18 17.15
C ALA A 93 -6.80 -1.85 17.21
N THR A 94 -6.55 -0.97 16.24
CA THR A 94 -7.24 0.32 16.12
C THR A 94 -8.74 0.12 15.91
N LEU A 95 -9.11 -0.76 14.98
CA LEU A 95 -10.51 -1.05 14.69
C LEU A 95 -11.23 -1.67 15.91
N LYS A 96 -10.61 -2.64 16.57
CA LYS A 96 -11.14 -3.26 17.80
C LYS A 96 -11.36 -2.23 18.90
N PHE A 97 -10.42 -1.30 19.07
CA PHE A 97 -10.55 -0.21 20.04
C PHE A 97 -11.76 0.67 19.73
N LEU A 98 -11.92 1.10 18.48
CA LEU A 98 -13.03 1.96 18.07
C LEU A 98 -14.39 1.26 18.23
N ILE A 99 -14.49 0.00 17.81
CA ILE A 99 -15.72 -0.79 17.96
C ILE A 99 -16.07 -0.96 19.44
N SER A 100 -15.09 -1.34 20.27
CA SER A 100 -15.30 -1.55 21.71
C SER A 100 -15.71 -0.26 22.42
N ARG A 101 -15.06 0.85 22.09
CA ARG A 101 -15.39 2.17 22.64
C ARG A 101 -16.81 2.59 22.26
N ASN A 102 -17.20 2.44 20.99
CA ASN A 102 -18.54 2.80 20.53
C ASN A 102 -19.60 1.89 21.14
N ALA A 103 -19.35 0.57 21.22
CA ALA A 103 -20.24 -0.37 21.89
C ALA A 103 -20.47 0.01 23.35
N ALA A 104 -19.42 0.34 24.10
CA ALA A 104 -19.53 0.81 25.48
C ALA A 104 -20.34 2.11 25.60
N ALA A 105 -20.14 3.07 24.68
CA ALA A 105 -20.91 4.31 24.67
C ALA A 105 -22.40 4.05 24.41
N PHE A 106 -22.74 3.19 23.43
CA PHE A 106 -24.13 2.82 23.14
C PHE A 106 -24.80 2.09 24.29
N GLN A 107 -24.09 1.15 24.93
CA GLN A 107 -24.58 0.48 26.13
C GLN A 107 -24.83 1.48 27.26
N GLY A 108 -23.93 2.44 27.46
CA GLY A 108 -24.10 3.51 28.45
C GLY A 108 -25.34 4.38 28.18
N LEU A 109 -25.60 4.74 26.91
CA LEU A 109 -26.80 5.47 26.53
C LEU A 109 -28.08 4.67 26.73
N ARG A 110 -28.08 3.39 26.35
CA ARG A 110 -29.21 2.47 26.58
C ARG A 110 -29.54 2.40 28.06
N ASN A 111 -28.55 2.16 28.91
CA ASN A 111 -28.75 2.08 30.36
C ASN A 111 -29.32 3.38 30.95
N LYS A 112 -28.93 4.55 30.42
CA LYS A 112 -29.51 5.85 30.82
C LYS A 112 -30.97 5.97 30.37
N LEU A 113 -31.28 5.53 29.16
CA LEU A 113 -32.64 5.54 28.63
C LEU A 113 -33.55 4.63 29.45
N ASP A 114 -33.12 3.40 29.75
CA ASP A 114 -33.88 2.44 30.56
C ASP A 114 -34.22 3.01 31.94
N LYS A 115 -33.24 3.64 32.61
CA LYS A 115 -33.45 4.34 33.89
C LYS A 115 -34.47 5.48 33.78
N THR A 116 -34.39 6.27 32.71
CA THR A 116 -35.32 7.39 32.49
C THR A 116 -36.73 6.90 32.22
N THR A 117 -36.88 5.83 31.43
CA THR A 117 -38.17 5.19 31.15
C THR A 117 -38.77 4.63 32.42
N ALA A 118 -37.99 3.93 33.25
CA ALA A 118 -38.46 3.43 34.55
C ALA A 118 -38.95 4.56 35.46
N ALA A 119 -38.21 5.67 35.54
CA ALA A 119 -38.62 6.84 36.31
C ALA A 119 -39.92 7.47 35.78
N LYS A 120 -40.08 7.59 34.46
CA LYS A 120 -41.32 8.09 33.85
C LYS A 120 -42.50 7.19 34.15
N ASN A 121 -42.34 5.88 33.98
CA ASN A 121 -43.40 4.90 34.25
C ASN A 121 -43.83 4.96 35.73
N TYR A 122 -42.87 5.03 36.65
CA TYR A 122 -43.16 5.19 38.08
C TYR A 122 -44.01 6.44 38.37
N VAL A 123 -43.70 7.58 37.74
CA VAL A 123 -44.49 8.82 37.89
C VAL A 123 -45.89 8.63 37.34
N VAL A 124 -46.03 8.06 36.13
CA VAL A 124 -47.34 7.79 35.51
C VAL A 124 -48.20 6.89 36.40
N ASP A 125 -47.64 5.77 36.87
CA ASP A 125 -48.35 4.81 37.72
C ASP A 125 -48.80 5.43 39.05
N THR A 126 -47.95 6.25 39.66
CA THR A 126 -48.28 6.98 40.90
C THR A 126 -49.39 7.98 40.66
N THR A 127 -49.37 8.68 39.53
CA THR A 127 -50.38 9.69 39.18
C THR A 127 -51.74 9.04 38.93
N ASP A 128 -51.76 7.94 38.19
CA ASP A 128 -52.97 7.15 37.92
C ASP A 128 -53.58 6.59 39.22
N SER A 129 -52.73 6.07 40.11
CA SER A 129 -53.15 5.60 41.43
C SER A 129 -53.80 6.70 42.28
N ALA A 130 -53.21 7.91 42.27
CA ALA A 130 -53.75 9.06 42.99
C ALA A 130 -55.08 9.57 42.39
N LEU A 131 -55.23 9.52 41.06
CA LEU A 131 -56.47 9.85 40.36
C LEU A 131 -57.59 8.86 40.73
N ARG A 132 -57.32 7.55 40.73
CA ARG A 132 -58.29 6.53 41.13
C ARG A 132 -58.75 6.67 42.58
N ALA A 133 -57.87 7.11 43.48
CA ALA A 133 -58.23 7.33 44.88
C ALA A 133 -59.18 8.54 45.11
N ARG A 134 -59.40 9.38 44.08
CA ARG A 134 -60.25 10.58 44.15
C ARG A 134 -61.64 10.40 43.55
N GLY A 135 -61.89 9.33 42.80
CA GLY A 135 -63.19 9.00 42.18
C GLY A 135 -63.84 7.82 42.87
#